data_AF-A0A7S0RUH7-F1
#
_entry.id   AF-A0A7S0RUH7-F1
#
_cell.length_a   1.000
_cell.length_b   1.000
_cell.length_c   1.000
_cell.angle_alpha   90.00
_cell.angle_beta   90.00
_cell.angle_gamma   90.00
#
_symmetry.space_group_name_H-M   'P 1'
#
loop_
_entity.id
_entity.type
_entity.pdbx_description
1 polymer ?
#
loop_
_entity_poly.entity_id
_entity_poly.type
_entity_poly.pdbx_seq_one_letter_code
_entity_poly.pdbx_strand_id
1 'polypeptide(L)'
;ALEGGTLRTGSACSATASSGQLATGFLAEGPGSRIECGPEGIAMDCATGFLAETGGCVVLGALSGAQGCTHGFSASDAGSSLSIGAGCTASDHKVASFLAVGGGKIAIGHGAVSKGNRHAAMATG
;
A
#
# COMPACT_ATOMS: atom_id res chain seq x y z
N ALA A 1 -0.35 11.69 6.55
CA ALA A 1 0.96 11.69 5.90
C ALA A 1 2.03 11.84 6.98
N LEU A 2 3.18 11.21 6.79
CA LEU A 2 4.34 11.41 7.66
C LEU A 2 5.46 12.00 6.78
N GLU A 3 6.08 13.10 7.22
CA GLU A 3 7.20 13.75 6.54
C GLU A 3 8.49 13.55 7.34
N GLY A 4 9.49 12.89 6.75
CA GLY A 4 10.86 12.80 7.27
C GLY A 4 11.07 11.96 8.54
N GLY A 5 10.08 11.15 8.96
CA GLY A 5 10.17 10.31 10.16
C GLY A 5 9.80 8.84 9.94
N THR A 6 9.55 8.11 11.03
CA THR A 6 8.97 6.76 10.97
C THR A 6 7.67 6.67 11.78
N LEU A 7 6.58 6.29 11.13
CA LEU A 7 5.35 5.83 11.79
C LEU A 7 5.41 4.32 11.97
N ARG A 8 5.33 3.85 13.22
CA ARG A 8 5.14 2.43 13.52
C ARG A 8 3.71 2.21 13.96
N THR A 9 2.96 1.39 13.23
CA THR A 9 1.62 1.00 13.68
C THR A 9 1.71 -0.21 14.61
N GLY A 10 0.72 -0.35 15.50
CA GLY A 10 0.58 -1.54 16.34
C GLY A 10 0.22 -2.78 15.53
N SER A 11 -0.01 -3.90 16.24
CA SER A 11 -0.28 -5.19 15.62
C SER A 11 -1.52 -5.21 14.72
N ALA A 12 -2.55 -4.44 15.07
CA ALA A 12 -3.76 -4.25 14.29
C ALA A 12 -4.01 -2.74 14.10
N CYS A 13 -3.96 -2.27 12.86
CA CYS A 13 -4.28 -0.90 12.53
C CYS A 13 -5.18 -0.85 11.29
N SER A 14 -6.22 -0.03 11.33
CA SER A 14 -7.14 0.13 10.20
C SER A 14 -7.16 1.57 9.71
N ALA A 15 -7.05 1.76 8.41
CA ALA A 15 -7.36 3.02 7.74
C ALA A 15 -8.56 2.80 6.82
N THR A 16 -9.65 3.52 7.07
CA THR A 16 -10.86 3.45 6.25
C THR A 16 -11.18 4.86 5.77
N ALA A 17 -11.39 5.01 4.47
CA ALA A 17 -11.91 6.26 3.93
C ALA A 17 -13.44 6.19 3.84
N SER A 18 -14.13 7.27 4.17
CA SER A 18 -15.55 7.40 3.85
C SER A 18 -15.73 7.46 2.33
N SER A 19 -16.60 6.60 1.79
CA SER A 19 -16.84 6.42 0.36
C SER A 19 -16.97 7.76 -0.38
N GLY A 20 -16.12 7.99 -1.39
CA GLY A 20 -16.24 9.13 -2.31
C GLY A 20 -15.07 10.12 -2.31
N GLN A 21 -14.10 9.99 -1.40
CA GLN A 21 -12.88 10.82 -1.43
C GLN A 21 -11.69 10.08 -2.04
N LEU A 22 -10.82 10.85 -2.72
CA LEU A 22 -9.50 10.45 -3.24
C LEU A 22 -8.50 10.18 -2.10
N ALA A 23 -8.95 9.59 -0.99
CA ALA A 23 -8.16 9.45 0.21
C ALA A 23 -7.25 8.21 0.13
N THR A 24 -6.02 8.36 0.61
CA THR A 24 -5.06 7.27 0.79
C THR A 24 -5.17 6.73 2.22
N GLY A 25 -5.24 5.41 2.39
CA GLY A 25 -5.29 4.79 3.72
C GLY A 25 -4.02 5.05 4.53
N PHE A 26 -2.89 4.58 4.02
CA PHE A 26 -1.56 4.81 4.58
C PHE A 26 -0.64 5.44 3.55
N LEU A 27 -0.06 6.60 3.88
CA LEU A 27 0.81 7.37 2.98
C LEU A 27 2.14 7.69 3.64
N ALA A 28 3.22 7.15 3.07
CA ALA A 28 4.58 7.62 3.27
C ALA A 28 4.98 8.48 2.06
N GLU A 29 5.11 9.79 2.26
CA GLU A 29 5.42 10.75 1.21
C GLU A 29 6.75 11.45 1.52
N GLY A 30 7.63 11.53 0.53
CA GLY A 30 8.89 12.25 0.65
C GLY A 30 10.06 11.40 1.15
N PRO A 31 11.31 11.84 0.88
CA PRO A 31 12.50 11.09 1.30
C PRO A 31 12.61 10.98 2.81
N GLY A 32 12.93 9.78 3.30
CA GLY A 32 13.09 9.50 4.73
C GLY A 32 11.79 9.23 5.48
N SER A 33 10.63 9.47 4.85
CA SER A 33 9.32 9.11 5.39
C SER A 33 9.12 7.60 5.32
N ARG A 34 8.80 6.99 6.46
CA ARG A 34 8.63 5.54 6.57
C ARG A 34 7.38 5.17 7.36
N ILE A 35 6.61 4.22 6.84
CA ILE A 35 5.57 3.52 7.60
C ILE A 35 6.01 2.07 7.78
N GLU A 36 6.03 1.61 9.02
CA GLU A 36 6.18 0.20 9.37
C GLU A 36 4.84 -0.27 9.97
N CYS A 37 4.09 -1.05 9.21
CA CYS A 37 2.86 -1.65 9.69
C CYS A 37 3.12 -2.97 10.42
N GLY A 38 2.40 -3.19 11.52
CA GLY A 38 2.31 -4.49 12.16
C GLY A 38 1.70 -5.58 11.26
N PRO A 39 1.61 -6.83 11.76
CA PRO A 39 1.12 -8.00 11.02
C PRO A 39 -0.36 -7.98 10.63
N GLU A 40 -1.14 -6.95 10.94
CA GLU A 40 -2.56 -6.88 10.56
C GLU A 40 -2.94 -5.43 10.21
N GLY A 41 -2.15 -4.79 9.34
CA GLY A 41 -2.50 -3.48 8.79
C GLY A 41 -3.56 -3.61 7.71
N ILE A 42 -4.71 -2.96 7.88
CA ILE A 42 -5.84 -3.05 6.94
C ILE A 42 -6.22 -1.67 6.38
N ALA A 43 -6.33 -1.56 5.06
CA ALA A 43 -6.85 -0.39 4.38
C ALA A 43 -8.15 -0.74 3.62
N MET A 44 -9.21 0.04 3.83
CA MET A 44 -10.53 -0.22 3.22
C MET A 44 -11.13 1.02 2.55
N ASP A 45 -11.80 0.80 1.41
CA ASP A 45 -12.64 1.77 0.71
C ASP A 45 -11.95 3.11 0.36
N CYS A 46 -10.64 3.08 0.14
CA CYS A 46 -9.81 4.25 -0.20
C CYS A 46 -9.51 4.35 -1.71
N ALA A 47 -8.94 5.47 -2.16
CA ALA A 47 -8.38 5.53 -3.50
C ALA A 47 -7.14 4.61 -3.61
N THR A 48 -6.21 4.73 -2.66
CA THR A 48 -5.05 3.84 -2.55
C THR A 48 -4.95 3.33 -1.12
N GLY A 49 -4.87 2.01 -0.94
CA GLY A 49 -4.79 1.42 0.40
C GLY A 49 -3.49 1.79 1.11
N PHE A 50 -2.37 1.42 0.50
CA PHE A 50 -1.02 1.76 0.96
C PHE A 50 -0.23 2.39 -0.17
N LEU A 51 0.33 3.57 0.08
CA LEU A 51 1.09 4.35 -0.90
C LEU A 51 2.44 4.77 -0.34
N ALA A 52 3.49 4.45 -1.09
CA ALA A 52 4.80 5.07 -1.00
C ALA A 52 4.98 6.03 -2.18
N GLU A 53 5.24 7.31 -1.92
CA GLU A 53 5.33 8.35 -2.95
C GLU A 53 6.55 9.25 -2.71
N THR A 54 7.09 9.85 -3.77
CA THR A 54 8.16 10.87 -3.68
C THR A 54 9.39 10.45 -2.85
N GLY A 55 9.77 9.16 -2.89
CA GLY A 55 10.88 8.62 -2.11
C GLY A 55 10.50 8.04 -0.75
N GLY A 56 9.20 7.94 -0.47
CA GLY A 56 8.68 7.32 0.74
C GLY A 56 8.86 5.80 0.79
N CYS A 57 8.74 5.23 1.98
CA CYS A 57 8.88 3.80 2.21
C CYS A 57 7.71 3.25 3.04
N VAL A 58 7.04 2.21 2.54
CA VAL A 58 6.03 1.46 3.30
C VAL A 58 6.49 0.02 3.47
N VAL A 59 6.54 -0.45 4.72
CA VAL A 59 6.86 -1.84 5.05
C VAL A 59 5.67 -2.41 5.79
N LEU A 60 5.10 -3.47 5.23
CA LEU A 60 3.95 -4.16 5.80
C LEU A 60 4.39 -5.44 6.49
N GLY A 61 3.83 -5.70 7.66
CA GLY A 61 3.90 -7.00 8.29
C GLY A 61 3.18 -8.07 7.46
N ALA A 62 3.23 -9.31 7.93
CA ALA A 62 2.42 -10.39 7.35
C ALA A 62 0.93 -10.03 7.34
N LEU A 63 0.09 -10.79 6.63
CA LEU A 63 -1.39 -10.75 6.72
C LEU A 63 -2.08 -9.38 6.57
N SER A 64 -1.36 -8.35 6.11
CA SER A 64 -1.92 -7.02 5.87
C SER A 64 -2.85 -7.04 4.65
N GLY A 65 -3.84 -6.17 4.65
CA GLY A 65 -4.97 -6.22 3.72
C GLY A 65 -5.27 -4.88 3.09
N ALA A 66 -5.47 -4.84 1.77
CA ALA A 66 -6.14 -3.73 1.11
C ALA A 66 -7.44 -4.25 0.48
N GLN A 67 -8.58 -3.61 0.75
CA GLN A 67 -9.88 -4.05 0.25
C GLN A 67 -10.70 -2.89 -0.30
N GLY A 68 -11.40 -3.10 -1.42
CA GLY A 68 -12.36 -2.12 -1.95
C GLY A 68 -11.73 -0.83 -2.48
N CYS A 69 -10.39 -0.75 -2.52
CA CYS A 69 -9.68 0.44 -2.97
C CYS A 69 -9.63 0.57 -4.50
N THR A 70 -9.31 1.74 -5.06
CA THR A 70 -8.99 1.82 -6.50
C THR A 70 -7.68 1.07 -6.81
N HIS A 71 -6.67 1.32 -5.98
CA HIS A 71 -5.39 0.61 -5.96
C HIS A 71 -5.15 0.02 -4.56
N GLY A 72 -4.70 -1.23 -4.49
CA GLY A 72 -4.42 -1.88 -3.20
C GLY A 72 -3.14 -1.35 -2.56
N PHE A 73 -2.01 -1.74 -3.14
CA PHE A 73 -0.66 -1.40 -2.74
C PHE A 73 0.04 -0.68 -3.90
N SER A 74 0.57 0.51 -3.65
CA SER A 74 1.18 1.35 -4.69
C SER A 74 2.52 1.92 -4.26
N ALA A 75 3.48 1.94 -5.18
CA ALA A 75 4.73 2.68 -5.06
C ALA A 75 4.90 3.56 -6.30
N SER A 76 4.97 4.87 -6.08
CA SER A 76 4.99 5.89 -7.14
C SER A 76 6.26 6.72 -7.05
N ASP A 77 6.83 7.05 -8.20
CA ASP A 77 8.07 7.83 -8.37
C ASP A 77 9.36 7.10 -7.99
N ALA A 78 10.46 7.61 -8.54
CA ALA A 78 11.80 7.10 -8.28
C ALA A 78 12.16 7.25 -6.79
N GLY A 79 12.66 6.15 -6.22
CA GLY A 79 13.05 6.10 -4.81
C GLY A 79 11.96 5.60 -3.87
N SER A 80 10.69 5.58 -4.30
CA SER A 80 9.61 5.03 -3.51
C SER A 80 9.65 3.51 -3.46
N SER A 81 9.38 2.95 -2.29
CA SER A 81 9.43 1.50 -2.08
C SER A 81 8.31 1.00 -1.19
N LEU A 82 7.75 -0.15 -1.57
CA LEU A 82 6.72 -0.83 -0.79
C LEU A 82 7.09 -2.31 -0.64
N SER A 83 7.23 -2.76 0.61
CA SER A 83 7.54 -4.15 0.95
C SER A 83 6.33 -4.80 1.59
N ILE A 84 5.75 -5.78 0.92
CA ILE A 84 4.54 -6.48 1.35
C ILE A 84 4.94 -7.76 2.07
N GLY A 85 4.47 -7.95 3.30
CA GLY A 85 4.72 -9.15 4.07
C GLY A 85 4.07 -10.41 3.48
N ALA A 86 4.38 -11.56 4.07
CA ALA A 86 3.82 -12.84 3.66
C ALA A 86 2.30 -12.92 3.95
N GLY A 87 1.54 -13.55 3.06
CA GLY A 87 0.10 -13.77 3.25
C GLY A 87 -0.78 -12.52 3.17
N CYS A 88 -0.23 -11.38 2.75
CA CYS A 88 -1.02 -10.16 2.55
C CYS A 88 -2.06 -10.35 1.43
N THR A 89 -3.20 -9.69 1.56
CA THR A 89 -4.30 -9.79 0.60
C THR A 89 -4.65 -8.43 0.01
N ALA A 90 -4.78 -8.36 -1.31
CA ALA A 90 -5.41 -7.25 -2.00
C ALA A 90 -6.66 -7.74 -2.73
N SER A 91 -7.82 -7.19 -2.38
CA SER A 91 -9.07 -7.63 -2.96
C SER A 91 -10.03 -6.53 -3.36
N ASP A 92 -10.82 -6.85 -4.39
CA ASP A 92 -11.95 -6.06 -4.87
C ASP A 92 -11.54 -4.63 -5.30
N HIS A 93 -10.36 -4.52 -5.93
CA HIS A 93 -9.83 -3.27 -6.43
C HIS A 93 -10.27 -2.95 -7.86
N LYS A 94 -10.61 -1.67 -8.08
CA LYS A 94 -11.12 -1.19 -9.37
C LYS A 94 -10.08 -1.26 -10.49
N VAL A 95 -8.80 -1.11 -10.15
CA VAL A 95 -7.71 -1.06 -11.13
C VAL A 95 -6.65 -2.13 -10.89
N ALA A 96 -5.88 -2.04 -9.80
CA ALA A 96 -4.75 -2.93 -9.58
C ALA A 96 -4.54 -3.28 -8.10
N SER A 97 -4.12 -4.51 -7.83
CA SER A 97 -3.69 -4.90 -6.47
C SER A 97 -2.33 -4.36 -6.11
N PHE A 98 -1.35 -4.54 -7.01
CA PHE A 98 0.02 -4.10 -6.83
C PHE A 98 0.38 -3.18 -8.00
N LEU A 99 0.70 -1.92 -7.73
CA LEU A 99 0.97 -0.92 -8.75
C LEU A 99 2.31 -0.22 -8.51
N ALA A 100 3.27 -0.41 -9.43
CA ALA A 100 4.53 0.34 -9.45
C ALA A 100 4.52 1.35 -10.61
N VAL A 101 4.72 2.63 -10.33
CA VAL A 101 4.69 3.71 -11.35
C VAL A 101 5.92 4.60 -11.23
N GLY A 102 6.44 5.10 -12.35
CA GLY A 102 7.43 6.19 -12.37
C GLY A 102 8.76 5.82 -11.70
N GLY A 103 9.12 4.54 -11.68
CA GLY A 103 10.32 4.03 -11.01
C GLY A 103 10.13 3.54 -9.57
N GLY A 104 8.90 3.56 -9.06
CA GLY A 104 8.55 2.96 -7.77
C GLY A 104 8.78 1.44 -7.77
N LYS A 105 9.03 0.88 -6.58
CA LYS A 105 9.38 -0.55 -6.41
C LYS A 105 8.45 -1.24 -5.44
N ILE A 106 7.93 -2.41 -5.82
CA ILE A 106 7.14 -3.28 -4.95
C ILE A 106 7.85 -4.62 -4.79
N ALA A 107 8.07 -5.03 -3.55
CA ALA A 107 8.47 -6.40 -3.19
C ALA A 107 7.26 -7.12 -2.59
N ILE A 108 6.86 -8.24 -3.19
CA ILE A 108 5.67 -8.99 -2.77
C ILE A 108 6.11 -10.25 -2.00
N GLY A 109 5.70 -10.35 -0.74
CA GLY A 109 5.98 -11.50 0.11
C GLY A 109 5.32 -12.78 -0.36
N HIS A 110 5.89 -13.91 0.06
CA HIS A 110 5.36 -15.23 -0.26
C HIS A 110 3.90 -15.39 0.21
N GLY A 111 3.07 -16.03 -0.63
CA GLY A 111 1.67 -16.29 -0.30
C GLY A 111 0.77 -15.06 -0.33
N ALA A 112 1.25 -13.91 -0.82
CA ALA A 112 0.37 -12.77 -1.05
C ALA A 112 -0.69 -13.10 -2.11
N VAL A 113 -1.92 -12.65 -1.87
CA VAL A 113 -3.08 -12.98 -2.70
C VAL A 113 -3.65 -11.72 -3.34
N SER A 114 -3.91 -11.80 -4.65
CA SER A 114 -4.75 -10.85 -5.37
C SER A 114 -6.06 -11.54 -5.76
N LYS A 115 -7.20 -11.00 -5.35
CA LYS A 115 -8.52 -11.58 -5.63
C LYS A 115 -9.54 -10.52 -6.06
N GLY A 116 -10.29 -10.78 -7.13
CA GLY A 116 -11.40 -9.89 -7.53
C GLY A 116 -10.96 -8.52 -8.06
N ASN A 117 -9.71 -8.42 -8.53
CA ASN A 117 -9.13 -7.17 -9.05
C ASN A 117 -9.06 -7.21 -10.57
N ARG A 118 -9.12 -6.05 -11.24
CA ARG A 118 -8.95 -5.98 -12.70
C ARG A 118 -7.55 -6.44 -13.14
N HIS A 119 -6.52 -5.99 -12.43
CA HIS A 119 -5.14 -6.44 -12.63
C HIS A 119 -4.53 -6.89 -11.31
N ALA A 120 -3.87 -8.05 -11.32
CA ALA A 120 -3.14 -8.54 -10.15
C ALA A 120 -1.92 -7.67 -9.88
N ALA A 121 -1.08 -7.41 -10.89
CA ALA A 121 0.05 -6.50 -10.77
C ALA A 121 0.21 -5.67 -12.03
N MET A 122 0.65 -4.42 -11.87
CA MET A 122 0.94 -3.50 -12.97
C MET A 122 2.24 -2.74 -12.67
N ALA A 123 3.06 -2.56 -13.69
CA ALA A 123 4.23 -1.69 -13.67
C ALA A 123 4.16 -0.75 -14.88
N THR A 124 4.27 0.55 -14.64
CA THR A 124 4.32 1.56 -15.71
C THR A 124 5.56 2.44 -15.55
N GLY A 125 6.32 2.57 -16.63
CA GLY A 125 7.59 3.30 -16.67
C GLY A 125 7.45 4.79 -16.41
#